data_AF-A0A2J7V4L6-F1
#
_entry.id   AF-A0A2J7V4L6-F1
#
_cell.length_a   1.000
_cell.length_b   1.000
_cell.length_c   1.000
_cell.angle_alpha   90.00
_cell.angle_beta   90.00
_cell.angle_gamma   90.00
#
_symmetry.space_group_name_H-M   'P 1'
#
loop_
_entity.id
_entity.type
_entity.pdbx_description
1 polymer ?
#
loop_
_entity_poly.entity_id
_entity_poly.type
_entity_poly.pdbx_seq_one_letter_code
_entity_poly.pdbx_strand_id
1 'polypeptide(L)'
;MSDWDFLYEMNDRGYSPQEIADAAGSGAAPWEWERIDREWVEEQLEDEPHEDASSVEPTRSREGFPFSILEQTEIFEDLVDCAARHFENTGRYLQVWGELGEIYAEIKFGLRRHATHAPGSDGTIDGKLVEVKSISPEKASDRVLVKRQGNFEQLLIVSIDQDFQFQGKLIDRSELGGGAGKFLHGRLASKP
;
A
#
# COMPACT_ATOMS: atom_id res chain seq x y z
N MET A 1 12.25 14.25 -22.84
CA MET A 1 12.88 13.48 -21.75
C MET A 1 12.12 12.18 -21.67
N SER A 2 12.83 11.06 -21.73
CA SER A 2 12.25 9.73 -21.57
C SER A 2 11.75 9.59 -20.12
N ASP A 3 10.66 8.85 -19.91
CA ASP A 3 10.11 8.52 -18.59
C ASP A 3 11.11 7.79 -17.67
N TRP A 4 12.30 7.45 -18.18
CA TRP A 4 13.37 6.76 -17.48
C TRP A 4 14.66 7.57 -17.31
N ASP A 5 14.70 8.84 -17.77
CA ASP A 5 15.90 9.69 -17.67
C ASP A 5 16.32 9.91 -16.20
N PHE A 6 15.35 9.89 -15.28
CA PHE A 6 15.61 10.05 -13.85
C PHE A 6 16.38 8.87 -13.23
N LEU A 7 16.32 7.65 -13.82
CA LEU A 7 17.05 6.48 -13.30
C LEU A 7 18.56 6.63 -13.47
N TYR A 8 19.00 7.26 -14.57
CA TYR A 8 20.42 7.59 -14.78
C TYR A 8 20.88 8.65 -13.77
N GLU A 9 20.04 9.65 -13.52
CA GLU A 9 20.31 10.69 -12.55
C GLU A 9 20.33 10.14 -11.10
N MET A 10 19.55 9.10 -10.80
CA MET A 10 19.64 8.39 -9.52
C MET A 10 20.97 7.66 -9.35
N ASN A 11 21.45 6.99 -10.41
CA ASN A 11 22.75 6.33 -10.38
C ASN A 11 23.89 7.34 -10.15
N ASP A 12 23.84 8.49 -10.85
CA ASP A 12 24.84 9.56 -10.71
C ASP A 12 24.80 10.25 -9.34
N ARG A 13 23.62 10.31 -8.71
CA ARG A 13 23.44 10.84 -7.35
C ARG A 13 23.76 9.82 -6.25
N GLY A 14 24.19 8.60 -6.59
CA GLY A 14 24.65 7.59 -5.65
C GLY A 14 23.53 6.86 -4.90
N TYR A 15 22.33 6.80 -5.46
CA TYR A 15 21.23 5.99 -4.90
C TYR A 15 21.58 4.50 -4.96
N SER A 16 21.06 3.73 -4.00
CA SER A 16 21.30 2.28 -3.95
C SER A 16 20.61 1.55 -5.11
N PRO A 17 21.10 0.37 -5.53
CA PRO A 17 20.44 -0.45 -6.55
C PRO A 17 18.98 -0.77 -6.21
N GLN A 18 18.65 -0.89 -4.93
CA GLN A 18 17.29 -1.15 -4.47
C GLN A 18 16.39 0.07 -4.64
N GLU A 19 16.87 1.28 -4.33
CA GLU A 19 16.12 2.52 -4.58
C GLU A 19 15.88 2.75 -6.07
N ILE A 20 16.86 2.42 -6.93
CA ILE A 20 16.71 2.50 -8.39
C ILE A 20 15.68 1.49 -8.90
N ALA A 21 15.67 0.27 -8.35
CA ALA A 21 14.69 -0.76 -8.70
C ALA A 21 13.27 -0.37 -8.28
N ASP A 22 13.09 0.17 -7.07
CA ASP A 22 11.80 0.69 -6.59
C ASP A 22 11.28 1.83 -7.48
N ALA A 23 12.16 2.72 -7.92
CA ALA A 23 11.82 3.83 -8.82
C ALA A 23 11.53 3.37 -10.25
N ALA A 24 12.25 2.34 -10.72
CA ALA A 24 11.97 1.68 -11.99
C ALA A 24 10.59 1.01 -11.99
N GLY A 25 10.20 0.35 -10.89
CA GLY A 25 8.89 -0.31 -10.79
C GLY A 25 7.69 0.64 -10.72
N SER A 26 7.90 1.90 -10.36
CA SER A 26 6.84 2.88 -10.10
C SER A 26 6.80 4.06 -11.08
N GLY A 27 7.75 4.13 -12.02
CA GLY A 27 7.80 5.11 -13.11
C GLY A 27 7.94 6.57 -12.67
N ALA A 28 8.41 6.83 -11.46
CA ALA A 28 8.51 8.19 -10.90
C ALA A 28 9.83 8.40 -10.17
N ALA A 29 10.32 9.63 -10.14
CA ALA A 29 11.62 9.93 -9.56
C ALA A 29 11.56 9.99 -8.02
N PRO A 30 12.59 9.51 -7.29
CA PRO A 30 12.55 9.44 -5.82
C PRO A 30 12.46 10.79 -5.10
N TRP A 31 12.89 11.87 -5.75
CA TRP A 31 12.77 13.23 -5.20
C TRP A 31 11.36 13.82 -5.39
N GLU A 32 10.47 13.10 -6.08
CA GLU A 32 9.03 13.37 -6.09
C GLU A 32 8.32 12.63 -4.94
N TRP A 33 9.05 11.85 -4.13
CA TRP A 33 8.51 10.99 -3.10
C TRP A 33 8.79 11.55 -1.71
N GLU A 34 7.80 11.44 -0.82
CA GLU A 34 8.04 11.62 0.60
C GLU A 34 8.08 10.27 1.29
N ARG A 35 9.00 10.16 2.25
CA ARG A 35 9.28 8.91 2.95
C ARG A 35 8.49 8.94 4.26
N ILE A 36 7.57 7.99 4.46
CA ILE A 36 6.97 7.75 5.77
C ILE A 36 7.89 6.81 6.53
N ASP A 37 8.17 7.16 7.78
CA ASP A 37 8.96 6.34 8.67
C ASP A 37 8.24 5.01 8.98
N ARG A 38 8.94 3.88 8.88
CA ARG A 38 8.34 2.57 9.13
C ARG A 38 7.99 2.34 10.59
N GLU A 39 8.77 2.86 11.54
CA GLU A 39 8.47 2.74 12.97
C GLU A 39 7.12 3.37 13.26
N TRP A 40 6.86 4.54 12.68
CA TRP A 40 5.55 5.18 12.79
C TRP A 40 4.43 4.34 12.15
N VAL A 41 4.67 3.70 11.02
CA VAL A 41 3.67 2.81 10.39
C VAL A 41 3.40 1.57 11.24
N GLU A 42 4.44 0.99 11.83
CA GLU A 42 4.31 -0.15 12.75
C GLU A 42 3.53 0.26 14.01
N GLU A 43 3.80 1.43 14.59
CA GLU A 43 2.98 2.01 15.68
C GLU A 43 1.52 2.19 15.24
N GLN A 44 1.28 2.59 13.99
CA GLN A 44 -0.09 2.72 13.49
C GLN A 44 -0.79 1.37 13.38
N LEU A 45 -0.07 0.29 13.06
CA LEU A 45 -0.63 -1.05 12.87
C LEU A 45 -0.62 -1.91 14.14
N GLU A 46 0.07 -1.51 15.21
CA GLU A 46 0.26 -2.32 16.43
C GLU A 46 -1.07 -2.80 17.05
N ASP A 47 -2.09 -1.96 17.04
CA ASP A 47 -3.42 -2.27 17.58
C ASP A 47 -4.36 -2.94 16.55
N GLU A 48 -3.94 -3.07 15.28
CA GLU A 48 -4.76 -3.65 14.22
C GLU A 48 -4.64 -5.18 14.19
N PRO A 49 -5.75 -5.91 14.01
CA PRO A 49 -5.72 -7.37 13.99
C PRO A 49 -4.93 -7.89 12.79
N HIS A 50 -4.15 -8.97 13.02
CA HIS A 50 -3.63 -9.82 11.95
C HIS A 50 -4.75 -10.75 11.49
N GLU A 51 -5.14 -10.64 10.23
CA GLU A 51 -6.25 -11.41 9.65
C GLU A 51 -5.74 -12.36 8.57
N ASP A 52 -6.11 -13.62 8.69
CA ASP A 52 -6.01 -14.57 7.58
C ASP A 52 -6.99 -14.18 6.47
N ALA A 53 -6.63 -14.45 5.21
CA ALA A 53 -7.47 -14.10 4.06
C ALA A 53 -8.91 -14.63 4.17
N SER A 54 -9.08 -15.83 4.74
CA SER A 54 -10.38 -16.47 4.97
C SER A 54 -11.20 -15.90 6.13
N SER A 55 -10.60 -15.04 6.95
CA SER A 55 -11.25 -14.41 8.11
C SER A 55 -11.60 -12.93 7.86
N VAL A 56 -11.30 -12.41 6.67
CA VAL A 56 -11.59 -11.01 6.32
C VAL A 56 -13.08 -10.86 6.05
N GLU A 57 -13.78 -10.17 6.96
CA GLU A 57 -15.21 -9.94 6.83
C GLU A 57 -15.51 -8.80 5.83
N PRO A 58 -16.36 -9.04 4.82
CA PRO A 58 -16.62 -8.05 3.78
C PRO A 58 -17.46 -6.87 4.30
N THR A 59 -16.97 -5.65 4.05
CA THR A 59 -17.71 -4.41 4.26
C THR A 59 -18.63 -4.14 3.06
N ARG A 60 -19.89 -3.77 3.33
CA ARG A 60 -20.87 -3.45 2.26
C ARG A 60 -20.51 -2.13 1.56
N SER A 61 -19.81 -2.19 0.43
CA SER A 61 -19.64 -1.03 -0.46
C SER A 61 -21.00 -0.61 -1.05
N ARG A 62 -21.31 0.69 -0.93
CA ARG A 62 -22.63 1.24 -1.30
C ARG A 62 -22.87 1.64 -2.76
N GLU A 63 -22.14 1.24 -3.81
CA GLU A 63 -22.51 1.62 -5.19
C GLU A 63 -22.08 0.60 -6.25
N GLY A 64 -22.49 -0.67 -6.10
CA GLY A 64 -22.41 -1.67 -7.16
C GLY A 64 -21.02 -2.23 -7.50
N PHE A 65 -19.98 -1.88 -6.72
CA PHE A 65 -18.62 -2.42 -6.85
C PHE A 65 -18.04 -2.85 -5.48
N PRO A 66 -17.30 -3.98 -5.42
CA PRO A 66 -17.16 -4.99 -6.49
C PRO A 66 -18.53 -5.55 -6.90
N PHE A 67 -18.68 -5.99 -8.16
CA PHE A 67 -19.97 -6.47 -8.68
C PHE A 67 -20.54 -7.61 -7.84
N SER A 68 -19.66 -8.45 -7.30
CA SER A 68 -19.95 -9.49 -6.32
C SER A 68 -18.86 -9.48 -5.27
N ILE A 69 -19.21 -9.11 -4.04
CA ILE A 69 -18.27 -9.13 -2.92
C ILE A 69 -17.83 -10.56 -2.55
N LEU A 70 -18.72 -11.54 -2.74
CA LEU A 70 -18.42 -12.94 -2.50
C LEU A 70 -17.39 -13.46 -3.49
N GLU A 71 -17.59 -13.20 -4.79
CA GLU A 71 -16.65 -13.60 -5.83
C GLU A 71 -15.29 -12.90 -5.65
N GLN A 72 -15.30 -11.62 -5.27
CA GLN A 72 -14.06 -10.89 -4.97
C GLN A 72 -13.32 -11.50 -3.76
N THR A 73 -14.05 -11.97 -2.75
CA THR A 73 -13.46 -12.65 -1.57
C THR A 73 -12.88 -14.01 -1.95
N GLU A 74 -13.58 -14.79 -2.77
CA GLU A 74 -13.07 -16.06 -3.30
C GLU A 74 -11.79 -15.85 -4.13
N ILE A 75 -11.76 -14.85 -5.02
CA ILE A 75 -10.57 -14.50 -5.80
C ILE A 75 -9.41 -14.09 -4.88
N PHE A 76 -9.69 -13.33 -3.83
CA PHE A 76 -8.68 -12.91 -2.86
C PHE A 76 -8.06 -14.12 -2.15
N GLU A 77 -8.89 -15.00 -1.60
CA GLU A 77 -8.44 -16.23 -0.93
C GLU A 77 -7.61 -17.11 -1.87
N ASP A 78 -8.07 -17.32 -3.11
CA ASP A 78 -7.37 -18.12 -4.12
C ASP A 78 -6.00 -17.53 -4.49
N LEU A 79 -5.90 -16.20 -4.60
CA LEU A 79 -4.63 -15.52 -4.90
C LEU A 79 -3.64 -15.63 -3.73
N VAL A 80 -4.12 -15.50 -2.49
CA VAL A 80 -3.29 -15.66 -1.28
C VAL A 80 -2.81 -17.10 -1.16
N ASP A 81 -3.69 -18.09 -1.30
CA ASP A 81 -3.33 -19.52 -1.27
C ASP A 81 -2.29 -19.85 -2.37
N CYS A 82 -2.49 -19.32 -3.58
CA CYS A 82 -1.54 -19.51 -4.68
C CYS A 82 -0.16 -18.91 -4.34
N ALA A 83 -0.11 -17.71 -3.76
CA ALA A 83 1.13 -17.06 -3.37
C ALA A 83 1.85 -17.80 -2.23
N ALA A 84 1.10 -18.28 -1.23
CA ALA A 84 1.62 -19.08 -0.12
C ALA A 84 2.22 -20.40 -0.63
N ARG A 85 1.46 -21.19 -1.41
CA ARG A 85 1.94 -22.45 -1.99
C ARG A 85 3.13 -22.25 -2.92
N HIS A 86 3.19 -21.14 -3.65
CA HIS A 86 4.36 -20.81 -4.47
C HIS A 86 5.61 -20.59 -3.61
N PHE A 87 5.48 -19.85 -2.51
CA PHE A 87 6.57 -19.63 -1.56
C PHE A 87 7.01 -20.94 -0.91
N GLU A 88 6.09 -21.77 -0.44
CA GLU A 88 6.42 -23.09 0.13
C GLU A 88 7.19 -23.98 -0.86
N ASN A 89 6.76 -23.98 -2.12
CA ASN A 89 7.35 -24.83 -3.16
C ASN A 89 8.71 -24.31 -3.68
N THR A 90 8.97 -23.01 -3.61
CA THR A 90 10.13 -22.39 -4.30
C THR A 90 11.06 -21.58 -3.39
N GLY A 91 10.64 -21.25 -2.17
CA GLY A 91 11.29 -20.29 -1.28
C GLY A 91 11.27 -18.85 -1.79
N ARG A 92 10.44 -18.52 -2.77
CA ARG A 92 10.37 -17.19 -3.40
C ARG A 92 8.95 -16.64 -3.36
N TYR A 93 8.82 -15.35 -3.09
CA TYR A 93 7.53 -14.67 -3.07
C TYR A 93 7.05 -14.28 -4.47
N LEU A 94 5.74 -14.45 -4.72
CA LEU A 94 5.09 -13.84 -5.89
C LEU A 94 4.99 -12.32 -5.70
N GLN A 95 5.35 -11.56 -6.73
CA GLN A 95 5.36 -10.09 -6.69
C GLN A 95 3.97 -9.51 -7.00
N VAL A 96 2.95 -9.94 -6.24
CA VAL A 96 1.53 -9.58 -6.42
C VAL A 96 0.98 -8.72 -5.27
N TRP A 97 1.86 -8.23 -4.39
CA TRP A 97 1.52 -7.54 -3.15
C TRP A 97 0.66 -6.28 -3.31
N GLY A 98 0.89 -5.50 -4.37
CA GLY A 98 0.08 -4.32 -4.67
C GLY A 98 -1.38 -4.70 -4.90
N GLU A 99 -1.60 -5.67 -5.79
CA GLU A 99 -2.93 -6.16 -6.14
C GLU A 99 -3.64 -6.79 -4.93
N LEU A 100 -2.93 -7.62 -4.15
CA LEU A 100 -3.48 -8.21 -2.92
C LEU A 100 -3.90 -7.14 -1.91
N GLY A 101 -3.11 -6.07 -1.75
CA GLY A 101 -3.46 -4.98 -0.84
C GLY A 101 -4.66 -4.17 -1.31
N GLU A 102 -4.79 -3.93 -2.62
CA GLU A 102 -5.96 -3.25 -3.19
C GLU A 102 -7.22 -4.11 -3.05
N ILE A 103 -7.17 -5.43 -3.31
CA ILE A 103 -8.32 -6.32 -3.12
C ILE A 103 -8.72 -6.40 -1.63
N TYR A 104 -7.75 -6.53 -0.72
CA TYR A 104 -8.01 -6.47 0.73
C TYR A 104 -8.69 -5.15 1.12
N ALA A 105 -8.26 -4.03 0.55
CA ALA A 105 -8.88 -2.73 0.76
C ALA A 105 -10.35 -2.68 0.25
N GLU A 106 -10.64 -3.31 -0.89
CA GLU A 106 -12.02 -3.43 -1.40
C GLU A 106 -12.90 -4.23 -0.44
N ILE A 107 -12.40 -5.37 0.04
CA ILE A 107 -13.16 -6.29 0.89
C ILE A 107 -13.35 -5.69 2.29
N LYS A 108 -12.26 -5.35 2.98
CA LYS A 108 -12.31 -4.92 4.38
C LYS A 108 -12.77 -3.48 4.55
N PHE A 109 -12.24 -2.57 3.73
CA PHE A 109 -12.48 -1.13 3.91
C PHE A 109 -13.57 -0.58 2.98
N GLY A 110 -14.08 -1.39 2.06
CA GLY A 110 -15.07 -0.94 1.08
C GLY A 110 -14.49 0.02 0.04
N LEU A 111 -13.18 -0.05 -0.23
CA LEU A 111 -12.54 0.71 -1.28
C LEU A 111 -13.24 0.46 -2.62
N ARG A 112 -13.48 1.54 -3.36
CA ARG A 112 -13.93 1.47 -4.74
C ARG A 112 -12.79 1.90 -5.64
N ARG A 113 -12.15 0.93 -6.27
CA ARG A 113 -11.04 1.18 -7.19
C ARG A 113 -11.50 2.01 -8.37
N HIS A 114 -10.66 2.95 -8.80
CA HIS A 114 -10.87 3.63 -10.06
C HIS A 114 -10.60 2.68 -11.23
N ALA A 115 -11.07 3.06 -12.42
CA ALA A 115 -10.63 2.38 -13.64
C ALA A 115 -9.11 2.52 -13.79
N THR A 116 -8.47 1.51 -14.37
CA THR A 116 -7.02 1.49 -14.60
C THR A 116 -6.55 2.80 -15.26
N HIS A 117 -5.46 3.37 -14.76
CA HIS A 117 -4.85 4.64 -15.20
C HIS A 117 -5.60 5.94 -14.80
N ALA A 118 -6.46 5.90 -13.79
CA ALA A 118 -6.97 7.14 -13.20
C ALA A 118 -5.86 7.90 -12.45
N PRO A 119 -5.66 9.20 -12.72
CA PRO A 119 -4.64 9.98 -12.04
C PRO A 119 -5.08 10.37 -10.62
N GLY A 120 -4.25 10.09 -9.60
CA GLY A 120 -4.28 10.78 -8.31
C GLY A 120 -4.54 9.94 -7.06
N SER A 121 -5.19 8.79 -7.18
CA SER A 121 -5.48 7.84 -6.09
C SER A 121 -5.86 6.47 -6.67
N ASP A 122 -5.90 5.43 -5.83
CA ASP A 122 -6.31 4.09 -6.26
C ASP A 122 -7.84 3.92 -6.24
N GLY A 123 -8.53 4.66 -5.37
CA GLY A 123 -9.99 4.58 -5.30
C GLY A 123 -10.63 5.58 -4.35
N THR A 124 -11.87 5.27 -3.94
CA THR A 124 -12.60 6.06 -2.94
C THR A 124 -13.19 5.19 -1.84
N ILE A 125 -13.20 5.72 -0.62
CA ILE A 125 -13.94 5.18 0.54
C ILE A 125 -14.82 6.32 1.06
N ASP A 126 -16.13 6.09 1.16
CA ASP A 126 -17.11 7.09 1.61
C ASP A 126 -16.99 8.46 0.91
N GLY A 127 -16.60 8.44 -0.37
CA GLY A 127 -16.45 9.63 -1.21
C GLY A 127 -15.13 10.38 -1.05
N LYS A 128 -14.25 9.97 -0.13
CA LYS A 128 -12.88 10.49 -0.01
C LYS A 128 -11.94 9.75 -0.96
N LEU A 129 -10.98 10.45 -1.55
CA LEU A 129 -9.93 9.86 -2.40
C LEU A 129 -8.91 9.10 -1.53
N VAL A 130 -8.63 7.84 -1.85
CA VAL A 130 -7.79 6.94 -1.06
C VAL A 130 -6.65 6.37 -1.91
N GLU A 131 -5.42 6.55 -1.44
CA GLU A 131 -4.23 5.85 -1.93
C GLU A 131 -3.99 4.60 -1.07
N VAL A 132 -3.78 3.45 -1.68
CA VAL A 132 -3.45 2.19 -1.02
C VAL A 132 -1.95 1.94 -1.10
N LYS A 133 -1.34 1.57 0.02
CA LYS A 133 0.07 1.20 0.07
C LYS A 133 0.27 -0.15 0.72
N SER A 134 0.65 -1.13 -0.08
CA SER A 134 1.03 -2.45 0.40
C SER A 134 2.48 -2.49 0.89
N ILE A 135 2.69 -3.07 2.07
CA ILE A 135 3.99 -3.46 2.63
C ILE A 135 4.10 -4.97 2.55
N SER A 136 5.12 -5.45 1.84
CA SER A 136 5.35 -6.87 1.62
C SER A 136 6.28 -7.46 2.69
N PRO A 137 6.23 -8.79 2.93
CA PRO A 137 7.05 -9.43 3.96
C PRO A 137 8.56 -9.33 3.68
N GLU A 138 8.95 -9.27 2.41
CA GLU A 138 10.35 -9.16 1.99
C GLU A 138 10.93 -7.74 2.12
N LYS A 139 10.08 -6.70 2.29
CA LYS A 139 10.58 -5.35 2.49
C LYS A 139 11.11 -5.23 3.91
N ALA A 140 12.40 -5.47 4.09
CA ALA A 140 13.16 -5.20 5.31
C ALA A 140 13.58 -3.72 5.48
N SER A 141 13.24 -2.86 4.51
CA SER A 141 13.56 -1.43 4.54
C SER A 141 12.85 -0.74 5.70
N ASP A 142 13.53 0.17 6.38
CA ASP A 142 13.05 1.04 7.46
C ASP A 142 11.99 2.06 7.02
N ARG A 143 11.45 1.95 5.79
CA ARG A 143 10.72 3.05 5.13
C ARG A 143 9.55 2.57 4.29
N VAL A 144 8.44 3.29 4.42
CA VAL A 144 7.27 3.17 3.56
C VAL A 144 7.21 4.40 2.65
N LEU A 145 7.34 4.19 1.34
CA LEU A 145 7.42 5.27 0.35
C LEU A 145 6.03 5.67 -0.11
N VAL A 146 5.61 6.92 0.16
CA VAL A 146 4.30 7.42 -0.27
C VAL A 146 4.47 8.65 -1.16
N LYS A 147 3.83 8.61 -2.33
CA LYS A 147 3.90 9.72 -3.30
C LYS A 147 3.01 10.87 -2.81
N ARG A 148 3.60 11.96 -2.31
CA ARG A 148 2.82 13.14 -1.89
C ARG A 148 2.09 13.84 -3.06
N GLN A 149 2.58 13.65 -4.29
CA GLN A 149 1.97 14.24 -5.50
C GLN A 149 0.61 13.61 -5.87
N GLY A 150 0.17 12.55 -5.18
CA GLY A 150 -1.19 12.03 -5.33
C GLY A 150 -2.25 13.02 -4.84
N ASN A 151 -3.34 13.13 -5.59
CA ASN A 151 -4.54 13.84 -5.20
C ASN A 151 -5.41 12.94 -4.30
N PHE A 152 -4.85 12.44 -3.20
CA PHE A 152 -5.60 11.64 -2.23
C PHE A 152 -5.90 12.45 -0.95
N GLU A 153 -6.96 12.07 -0.25
CA GLU A 153 -7.41 12.61 1.02
C GLU A 153 -7.04 11.69 2.19
N GLN A 154 -6.94 10.38 1.95
CA GLN A 154 -6.55 9.38 2.94
C GLN A 154 -5.54 8.39 2.37
N LEU A 155 -4.66 7.89 3.23
CA LEU A 155 -3.73 6.81 2.93
C LEU A 155 -4.23 5.55 3.64
N LEU A 156 -4.43 4.47 2.89
CA LEU A 156 -4.67 3.14 3.43
C LEU A 156 -3.38 2.34 3.37
N ILE A 157 -2.80 2.05 4.52
CA ILE A 157 -1.64 1.16 4.61
C ILE A 157 -2.17 -0.26 4.77
N VAL A 158 -1.66 -1.19 3.97
CA VAL A 158 -1.92 -2.62 4.09
C VAL A 158 -0.60 -3.34 4.28
N SER A 159 -0.42 -4.01 5.41
CA SER A 159 0.75 -4.82 5.70
C SER A 159 0.42 -6.29 5.50
N ILE A 160 1.31 -7.01 4.81
CA ILE A 160 1.25 -8.44 4.63
C ILE A 160 2.51 -9.03 5.26
N ASP A 161 2.35 -9.92 6.22
CA ASP A 161 3.48 -10.55 6.89
C ASP A 161 3.93 -11.86 6.22
N GLN A 162 4.96 -12.48 6.81
CA GLN A 162 5.59 -13.70 6.28
C GLN A 162 4.66 -14.91 6.30
N ASP A 163 3.61 -14.86 7.12
CA ASP A 163 2.58 -15.89 7.27
C ASP A 163 1.36 -15.57 6.38
N PHE A 164 1.48 -14.57 5.48
CA PHE A 164 0.44 -14.09 4.59
C PHE A 164 -0.79 -13.54 5.32
N GLN A 165 -0.62 -13.06 6.56
CA GLN A 165 -1.66 -12.38 7.30
C GLN A 165 -1.66 -10.88 6.99
N PHE A 166 -2.85 -10.29 7.03
CA PHE A 166 -3.09 -8.92 6.63
C PHE A 166 -3.39 -8.05 7.84
N GLN A 167 -2.81 -6.85 7.85
CA GLN A 167 -3.22 -5.74 8.69
C GLN A 167 -3.51 -4.55 7.80
N GLY A 168 -4.43 -3.67 8.20
CA GLY A 168 -4.67 -2.45 7.44
C GLY A 168 -5.14 -1.31 8.31
N LYS A 169 -4.76 -0.09 7.93
CA LYS A 169 -5.21 1.13 8.60
C LYS A 169 -5.41 2.29 7.64
N LEU A 170 -6.56 2.93 7.76
CA LEU A 170 -6.92 4.13 7.02
C LEU A 170 -6.52 5.37 7.83
N ILE A 171 -5.75 6.26 7.22
CA ILE A 171 -5.14 7.42 7.88
C ILE A 171 -5.51 8.68 7.09
N ASP A 172 -6.05 9.70 7.77
CA ASP A 172 -6.33 10.98 7.12
C ASP A 172 -5.02 11.68 6.73
N ARG A 173 -4.95 12.24 5.51
CA ARG A 173 -3.76 12.95 5.03
C ARG A 173 -3.36 14.12 5.92
N SER A 174 -4.31 14.71 6.65
CA SER A 174 -4.02 15.79 7.60
C SER A 174 -3.16 15.34 8.80
N GLU A 175 -3.19 14.04 9.12
CA GLU A 175 -2.36 13.44 10.17
C GLU A 175 -0.94 13.19 9.66
N LEU A 176 -0.76 13.06 8.33
CA LEU A 176 0.55 12.97 7.69
C LEU A 176 1.23 14.35 7.70
N GLY A 177 1.95 14.67 8.78
CA GLY A 177 2.62 15.93 8.99
C GLY A 177 4.00 16.01 8.34
N GLY A 178 4.25 17.08 7.59
CA GLY A 178 5.60 17.48 7.17
C GLY A 178 6.38 18.06 8.33
N GLY A 179 7.08 17.20 9.10
CA GLY A 179 8.15 17.65 9.98
C GLY A 179 9.31 18.21 9.14
N ALA A 180 10.09 19.16 9.67
CA ALA A 180 11.20 19.82 8.98
C ALA A 180 12.41 18.92 8.61
N GLY A 181 12.20 17.61 8.49
CA GLY A 181 13.15 16.61 8.04
C GLY A 181 12.75 16.02 6.69
N LYS A 182 13.64 15.23 6.09
CA LYS A 182 13.45 14.54 4.80
C LYS A 182 12.33 13.47 4.79
N PHE A 183 11.47 13.44 5.81
CA PHE A 183 10.53 12.35 6.10
C PHE A 183 9.19 12.90 6.66
N LEU A 184 8.08 12.35 6.20
CA LEU A 184 6.75 12.57 6.78
C LEU A 184 6.65 11.80 8.09
N HIS A 185 6.18 12.48 9.13
CA HIS A 185 5.86 11.88 10.42
C HIS A 185 4.38 12.15 10.70
N GLY A 186 3.64 11.12 11.15
CA GLY A 186 2.27 11.37 11.58
C GLY A 186 2.25 12.25 12.82
N ARG A 187 1.29 13.17 12.91
CA ARG A 187 0.96 13.82 14.18
C ARG A 187 0.15 12.84 15.01
N LEU A 188 0.74 12.37 16.11
CA LEU A 188 -0.06 11.75 17.17
C LEU A 188 -1.10 12.76 17.64
N ALA A 189 -2.38 12.47 17.40
CA ALA A 189 -3.46 13.23 18.00
C ALA A 189 -3.33 13.11 19.52
N SER A 190 -3.16 14.24 20.20
CA SER A 190 -3.24 14.26 21.66
C SER A 190 -4.67 13.86 22.03
N LYS A 191 -4.83 12.67 22.62
CA LYS A 191 -6.11 12.28 23.23
C LYS A 191 -6.48 13.36 24.28
N PRO A 192 -7.70 13.92 24.25
CA PRO A 192 -8.17 14.82 25.29
C PRO A 192 -8.37 14.12 26.63
#